data_AF-A0A0Q4S0K1-F1
#
_entry.id   AF-A0A0Q4S0K1-F1
#
_cell.length_a   1.000
_cell.length_b   1.000
_cell.length_c   1.000
_cell.angle_alpha   90.00
_cell.angle_beta   90.00
_cell.angle_gamma   90.00
#
_symmetry.space_group_name_H-M   'P 1'
#
loop_
_entity.id
_entity.type
_entity.pdbx_description
1 polymer ?
#
loop_
_entity_poly.entity_id
_entity_poly.type
_entity_poly.pdbx_seq_one_letter_code
_entity_poly.pdbx_strand_id
1 'polypeptide(L)'
;MKTTLSLLLFLSFYSAFAQTKEQLFQYKYEMSKEYHNKPSYTLKTKKYVPEKIFMTSKCKAEVLQKSADIFAQNATLSIRKKDNNQVDVMLDSKFPPDYNCESFGFVKLQSVSSNLLDSRNQKVSLSESGFLNLGGEFKKDSNTELEYQTANRQSITSNNKDVKLKGTVVYELSFLTDYSTLTLDKTKVGSILDINGIKYELFEIYNNKVILKKQIKSNLENNIKLLILNKKKELLVYDDNSQNSMIYSMACGQKYFEFISKNKDYTFEDFKKHLTFDDITTTESLYVILEGVGDIENEFILYEPKYQIKKEFELKLKSN
;
A
#
# COMPACT_ATOMS: atom_id res chain seq x y z
N MET A 1 20.96 32.12 2.63
CA MET A 1 19.79 31.41 3.19
C MET A 1 18.52 31.87 2.50
N LYS A 2 18.11 31.18 1.43
CA LYS A 2 16.77 31.23 0.85
C LYS A 2 16.54 29.91 0.11
N THR A 3 16.08 28.89 0.83
CA THR A 3 15.50 27.68 0.22
C THR A 3 14.00 27.74 0.46
N THR A 4 13.32 28.36 -0.49
CA THR A 4 11.86 28.41 -0.62
C THR A 4 11.30 27.00 -0.79
N LEU A 5 10.76 26.47 0.31
CA LEU A 5 9.40 25.94 0.44
C LEU A 5 8.61 25.67 -0.87
N SER A 6 9.10 24.83 -1.78
CA SER A 6 8.39 24.47 -3.02
C SER A 6 7.67 23.10 -2.94
N LEU A 7 7.91 22.32 -1.90
CA LEU A 7 7.33 20.97 -1.77
C LEU A 7 5.91 20.96 -1.17
N LEU A 8 5.47 22.07 -0.55
CA LEU A 8 4.20 22.15 0.17
C LEU A 8 3.06 22.83 -0.59
N LEU A 9 3.34 23.48 -1.73
CA LEU A 9 2.31 24.20 -2.52
C LEU A 9 1.66 23.39 -3.65
N PHE A 10 2.19 22.20 -3.97
CA PHE A 10 1.56 21.32 -4.98
C PHE A 10 0.51 20.37 -4.41
N LEU A 11 0.41 20.23 -3.08
CA LEU A 11 -0.57 19.36 -2.43
C LEU A 11 -1.94 20.04 -2.19
N SER A 12 -2.06 21.36 -2.42
CA SER A 12 -3.31 22.11 -2.17
C SER A 12 -4.25 22.24 -3.37
N PHE A 13 -3.96 21.61 -4.52
CA PHE A 13 -4.89 21.54 -5.66
C PHE A 13 -5.59 20.18 -5.81
N TYR A 14 -5.47 19.29 -4.82
CA TYR A 14 -6.05 17.93 -4.82
C TYR A 14 -7.55 17.91 -4.46
N SER A 15 -8.36 18.68 -5.16
CA SER A 15 -9.82 18.56 -5.12
C SER A 15 -10.38 18.31 -6.54
N ALA A 16 -10.88 17.09 -6.73
CA ALA A 16 -12.02 16.77 -7.62
C ALA A 16 -11.92 17.00 -9.15
N PHE A 17 -10.75 16.89 -9.80
CA PHE A 17 -10.69 16.84 -11.27
C PHE A 17 -10.04 15.56 -11.80
N ALA A 18 -10.69 14.92 -12.77
CA ALA A 18 -10.11 13.84 -13.56
C ALA A 18 -8.84 14.37 -14.24
N GLN A 19 -7.67 13.93 -13.80
CA GLN A 19 -6.40 14.33 -14.39
C GLN A 19 -6.36 13.88 -15.86
N THR A 20 -6.01 14.79 -16.77
CA THR A 20 -5.84 14.43 -18.17
C THR A 20 -4.62 13.51 -18.32
N LYS A 21 -4.59 12.69 -19.38
CA LYS A 21 -3.42 11.85 -19.68
C LYS A 21 -2.14 12.67 -19.74
N GLU A 22 -2.19 13.89 -20.28
CA GLU A 22 -1.03 14.77 -20.38
C GLU A 22 -0.56 15.30 -19.02
N GLN A 23 -1.49 15.63 -18.10
CA GLN A 23 -1.13 16.03 -16.74
C GLN A 23 -0.44 14.89 -15.98
N LEU A 24 -0.95 13.66 -16.11
CA LEU A 24 -0.32 12.46 -15.55
C LEU A 24 1.06 12.22 -16.16
N PHE A 25 1.20 12.44 -17.46
CA PHE A 25 2.47 12.31 -18.17
C PHE A 25 3.51 13.33 -17.70
N GLN A 26 3.12 14.60 -17.58
CA GLN A 26 3.95 15.67 -17.01
C GLN A 26 4.35 15.33 -15.57
N TYR A 27 3.42 14.86 -14.74
CA TYR A 27 3.70 14.49 -13.37
C TYR A 27 4.76 13.40 -13.27
N LYS A 28 4.65 12.35 -14.10
CA LYS A 28 5.65 11.26 -14.14
C LYS A 28 7.03 11.73 -14.63
N TYR A 29 7.08 12.70 -15.54
CA TYR A 29 8.31 13.37 -15.95
C TYR A 29 8.94 14.19 -14.81
N GLU A 30 8.13 14.96 -14.08
CA GLU A 30 8.63 15.75 -12.95
C GLU A 30 9.20 14.84 -11.86
N MET A 31 8.49 13.75 -11.53
CA MET A 31 8.97 12.76 -10.57
C MET A 31 10.26 12.07 -11.01
N SER A 32 10.42 11.77 -12.30
CA SER A 32 11.59 11.01 -12.76
C SER A 32 12.89 11.79 -12.67
N LYS A 33 12.84 13.13 -12.59
CA LYS A 33 14.02 13.96 -12.32
C LYS A 33 14.60 13.72 -10.92
N GLU A 34 13.78 13.30 -9.96
CA GLU A 34 14.22 13.00 -8.61
C GLU A 34 15.03 11.70 -8.51
N TYR A 35 15.01 10.85 -9.55
CA TYR A 35 15.74 9.57 -9.53
C TYR A 35 17.23 9.74 -9.21
N HIS A 36 17.88 10.70 -9.88
CA HIS A 36 19.31 10.96 -9.72
C HIS A 36 19.64 11.89 -8.56
N ASN A 37 18.63 12.54 -7.97
CA ASN A 37 18.83 13.45 -6.86
C ASN A 37 19.10 12.66 -5.58
N LYS A 38 20.05 13.18 -4.80
CA LYS A 38 20.25 12.72 -3.43
C LYS A 38 19.35 13.57 -2.54
N PRO A 39 18.42 12.97 -1.78
CA PRO A 39 17.62 13.76 -0.89
C PRO A 39 18.46 14.37 0.23
N SER A 40 18.10 15.59 0.60
CA SER A 40 18.70 16.31 1.72
C SER A 40 17.74 16.31 2.92
N TYR A 41 17.55 15.16 3.53
CA TYR A 41 16.78 15.04 4.77
C TYR A 41 17.67 15.19 6.00
N THR A 42 17.14 15.80 7.07
CA THR A 42 17.80 15.79 8.38
C THR A 42 17.69 14.40 8.98
N LEU A 43 18.77 13.63 8.92
CA LEU A 43 18.82 12.26 9.40
C LEU A 43 18.88 12.20 10.93
N LYS A 44 18.09 11.29 11.50
CA LYS A 44 18.20 10.87 12.91
C LYS A 44 18.63 9.41 12.99
N THR A 45 19.22 9.06 14.11
CA THR A 45 19.67 7.70 14.40
C THR A 45 18.97 7.21 15.66
N LYS A 46 18.41 5.99 15.62
CA LYS A 46 17.81 5.35 16.79
C LYS A 46 18.33 3.94 16.99
N LYS A 47 18.25 3.43 18.22
CA LYS A 47 18.50 2.01 18.48
C LYS A 47 17.53 1.15 17.66
N TYR A 48 18.08 0.18 16.92
CA TYR A 48 17.29 -0.82 16.22
C TYR A 48 16.68 -1.79 17.25
N VAL A 49 15.35 -1.92 17.23
CA VAL A 49 14.57 -2.78 18.14
C VAL A 49 13.57 -3.57 17.27
N PRO A 50 13.93 -4.77 16.80
CA PRO A 50 13.12 -5.56 15.87
C PRO A 50 11.68 -5.77 16.33
N GLU A 51 11.47 -6.00 17.63
CA GLU A 51 10.17 -6.33 18.23
C GLU A 51 9.17 -5.16 18.12
N LYS A 52 9.67 -3.92 17.96
CA LYS A 52 8.83 -2.73 17.74
C LYS A 52 8.51 -2.49 16.28
N ILE A 53 9.25 -3.11 15.36
CA ILE A 53 9.10 -2.91 13.90
C ILE A 53 8.31 -4.06 13.29
N PHE A 54 8.60 -5.28 13.72
CA PHE A 54 7.96 -6.51 13.25
C PHE A 54 6.90 -6.98 14.24
N MET A 55 5.95 -6.10 14.56
CA MET A 55 4.83 -6.49 15.41
C MET A 55 3.87 -7.37 14.62
N THR A 56 3.58 -8.57 15.12
CA THR A 56 2.61 -9.50 14.54
C THR A 56 1.41 -9.67 15.45
N SER A 57 0.35 -10.31 14.94
CA SER A 57 -0.79 -10.69 15.77
C SER A 57 -0.34 -11.57 16.93
N LYS A 58 -0.90 -11.30 18.12
CA LYS A 58 -0.70 -12.11 19.33
C LYS A 58 -1.71 -13.25 19.44
N CYS A 59 -2.74 -13.25 18.59
CA CYS A 59 -3.75 -14.30 18.60
C CYS A 59 -3.20 -15.59 18.00
N LYS A 60 -3.65 -16.72 18.55
CA LYS A 60 -3.40 -18.03 17.95
C LYS A 60 -4.16 -18.16 16.63
N ALA A 61 -3.62 -18.95 15.71
CA ALA A 61 -4.21 -19.14 14.38
C ALA A 61 -5.69 -19.59 14.42
N GLU A 62 -6.04 -20.49 15.33
CA GLU A 62 -7.42 -20.96 15.53
C GLU A 62 -8.38 -19.84 15.92
N VAL A 63 -7.93 -18.91 16.78
CA VAL A 63 -8.71 -17.74 17.18
C VAL A 63 -8.92 -16.84 15.97
N LEU A 64 -7.84 -16.53 15.24
CA LEU A 64 -7.91 -15.69 14.03
C LEU A 64 -8.86 -16.28 12.98
N GLN A 65 -8.80 -17.59 12.75
CA GLN A 65 -9.69 -18.28 11.81
C GLN A 65 -11.16 -18.18 12.23
N LYS A 66 -11.45 -18.50 13.50
CA LYS A 66 -12.80 -18.39 14.07
C LYS A 66 -13.31 -16.94 14.01
N SER A 67 -12.45 -15.97 14.32
CA SER A 67 -12.79 -14.55 14.26
C SER A 67 -13.11 -14.10 12.84
N ALA A 68 -12.37 -14.57 11.84
CA ALA A 68 -12.68 -14.31 10.43
C ALA A 68 -14.01 -14.93 10.00
N ASP A 69 -14.31 -16.16 10.42
CA ASP A 69 -15.58 -16.82 10.09
C ASP A 69 -16.77 -16.06 10.69
N ILE A 70 -16.68 -15.66 11.96
CA ILE A 70 -17.73 -14.87 12.63
C ILE A 70 -17.83 -13.47 12.00
N PHE A 71 -16.71 -12.83 11.67
CA PHE A 71 -16.70 -11.55 10.96
C PHE A 71 -17.43 -11.65 9.62
N ALA A 72 -17.15 -12.69 8.83
CA ALA A 72 -17.81 -12.91 7.54
C ALA A 72 -19.32 -13.14 7.71
N GLN A 73 -19.74 -13.89 8.74
CA GLN A 73 -21.15 -14.13 9.05
C GLN A 73 -21.91 -12.86 9.46
N ASN A 74 -21.24 -11.97 10.21
CA ASN A 74 -21.84 -10.72 10.68
C ASN A 74 -21.80 -9.61 9.63
N ALA A 75 -21.05 -9.80 8.55
CA ALA A 75 -20.79 -8.73 7.61
C ALA A 75 -22.02 -8.36 6.80
N THR A 76 -22.22 -7.05 6.63
CA THR A 76 -23.33 -6.49 5.86
C THR A 76 -22.79 -5.52 4.83
N LEU A 77 -23.49 -5.45 3.69
CA LEU A 77 -23.16 -4.56 2.60
C LEU A 77 -24.27 -3.52 2.45
N SER A 78 -23.91 -2.24 2.49
CA SER A 78 -24.83 -1.11 2.34
C SER A 78 -24.34 -0.12 1.30
N ILE A 79 -25.25 0.69 0.78
CA ILE A 79 -24.95 1.76 -0.19
C ILE A 79 -25.09 3.10 0.51
N ARG A 80 -24.09 3.98 0.38
CA ARG A 80 -24.18 5.38 0.82
C ARG A 80 -23.92 6.32 -0.34
N LYS A 81 -24.77 7.33 -0.52
CA LYS A 81 -24.59 8.33 -1.57
C LYS A 81 -23.48 9.30 -1.15
N LYS A 82 -22.40 9.39 -1.93
CA LYS A 82 -21.29 10.30 -1.66
C LYS A 82 -21.36 11.57 -2.49
N ASP A 83 -21.68 11.48 -3.79
CA ASP A 83 -21.69 12.63 -4.71
C ASP A 83 -22.48 12.36 -6.02
N ASN A 84 -22.53 13.35 -6.94
CA ASN A 84 -23.30 13.28 -8.19
C ASN A 84 -22.82 12.23 -9.22
N ASN A 85 -21.63 11.64 -9.05
CA ASN A 85 -21.03 10.72 -10.04
C ASN A 85 -20.57 9.37 -9.46
N GLN A 86 -20.68 9.16 -8.15
CA GLN A 86 -20.12 8.01 -7.46
C GLN A 86 -20.96 7.63 -6.25
N VAL A 87 -20.99 6.33 -5.93
CA VAL A 87 -21.67 5.78 -4.77
C VAL A 87 -20.69 4.96 -3.95
N ASP A 88 -20.84 5.02 -2.62
CA ASP A 88 -20.08 4.20 -1.69
C ASP A 88 -20.78 2.86 -1.49
N VAL A 89 -19.99 1.80 -1.62
CA VAL A 89 -20.35 0.46 -1.18
C VAL A 89 -19.61 0.21 0.13
N MET A 90 -20.36 0.11 1.21
CA MET A 90 -19.85 0.01 2.58
C MET A 90 -20.04 -1.42 3.08
N LEU A 91 -18.94 -2.09 3.42
CA LEU A 91 -18.96 -3.28 4.24
C LEU A 91 -18.85 -2.87 5.70
N ASP A 92 -19.79 -3.31 6.52
CA ASP A 92 -19.82 -3.13 7.97
C ASP A 92 -19.83 -4.51 8.64
N SER A 93 -18.88 -4.77 9.54
CA SER A 93 -18.89 -5.99 10.36
C SER A 93 -18.15 -5.81 11.70
N LYS A 94 -18.29 -6.84 12.54
CA LYS A 94 -17.68 -6.94 13.86
C LYS A 94 -17.00 -8.28 14.07
N PHE A 95 -15.87 -8.24 14.75
CA PHE A 95 -15.19 -9.40 15.28
C PHE A 95 -15.91 -9.91 16.53
N PRO A 96 -15.76 -11.20 16.87
CA PRO A 96 -16.27 -11.73 18.13
C PRO A 96 -15.54 -11.13 19.35
N PRO A 97 -16.16 -11.13 20.56
CA PRO A 97 -15.54 -10.57 21.78
C PRO A 97 -14.22 -11.23 22.19
N ASP A 98 -14.00 -12.49 21.82
CA ASP A 98 -12.76 -13.22 22.09
C ASP A 98 -11.58 -12.77 21.20
N TYR A 99 -11.84 -11.97 20.17
CA TYR A 99 -10.82 -11.24 19.41
C TYR A 99 -10.40 -9.96 20.16
N ASN A 100 -9.66 -10.14 21.26
CA ASN A 100 -9.21 -9.04 22.13
C ASN A 100 -7.69 -9.05 22.39
N CYS A 101 -6.95 -9.92 21.71
CA CYS A 101 -5.51 -10.11 21.90
C CYS A 101 -4.66 -8.94 21.36
N GLU A 102 -5.25 -8.05 20.56
CA GLU A 102 -4.52 -7.06 19.80
C GLU A 102 -5.28 -5.73 19.61
N SER A 103 -4.50 -4.66 19.48
CA SER A 103 -4.97 -3.34 19.07
C SER A 103 -5.25 -3.31 17.57
N PHE A 104 -6.07 -2.36 17.13
CA PHE A 104 -6.35 -2.12 15.71
C PHE A 104 -5.05 -2.04 14.87
N GLY A 105 -5.03 -2.68 13.68
CA GLY A 105 -3.92 -2.56 12.73
C GLY A 105 -3.35 -3.87 12.15
N PHE A 106 -3.72 -5.03 12.70
CA PHE A 106 -3.27 -6.34 12.19
C PHE A 106 -4.19 -6.93 11.12
N VAL A 107 -5.17 -6.17 10.64
CA VAL A 107 -6.21 -6.62 9.73
C VAL A 107 -6.05 -5.93 8.37
N LYS A 108 -6.00 -6.74 7.30
CA LYS A 108 -6.21 -6.28 5.92
C LYS A 108 -7.62 -6.72 5.48
N LEU A 109 -8.39 -5.82 4.92
CA LEU A 109 -9.70 -6.11 4.34
C LEU A 109 -9.81 -5.46 2.97
N GLN A 110 -9.95 -6.27 1.92
CA GLN A 110 -9.94 -5.81 0.53
C GLN A 110 -11.05 -6.48 -0.27
N SER A 111 -11.62 -5.77 -1.26
CA SER A 111 -12.53 -6.35 -2.23
C SER A 111 -11.72 -7.06 -3.32
N VAL A 112 -11.99 -8.34 -3.54
CA VAL A 112 -11.29 -9.18 -4.54
C VAL A 112 -12.00 -9.12 -5.89
N SER A 113 -13.33 -9.17 -5.88
CA SER A 113 -14.14 -9.12 -7.09
C SER A 113 -15.55 -8.58 -6.83
N SER A 114 -16.23 -8.17 -7.90
CA SER A 114 -17.57 -7.60 -7.84
C SER A 114 -18.40 -8.04 -9.05
N ASN A 115 -19.64 -8.44 -8.77
CA ASN A 115 -20.70 -8.73 -9.73
C ASN A 115 -21.87 -7.75 -9.58
N LEU A 116 -21.58 -6.51 -9.22
CA LEU A 116 -22.59 -5.46 -9.08
C LEU A 116 -23.14 -5.04 -10.44
N LEU A 117 -24.45 -4.82 -10.48
CA LEU A 117 -25.23 -4.36 -11.62
C LEU A 117 -26.01 -3.10 -11.23
N ASP A 118 -26.07 -2.12 -12.14
CA ASP A 118 -26.94 -0.94 -12.00
C ASP A 118 -28.41 -1.28 -12.32
N SER A 119 -29.29 -0.28 -12.21
CA SER A 119 -30.72 -0.42 -12.54
C SER A 119 -31.00 -0.77 -14.01
N ARG A 120 -30.01 -0.60 -14.90
CA ARG A 120 -30.05 -0.96 -16.32
C ARG A 120 -29.37 -2.30 -16.61
N ASN A 121 -29.04 -3.08 -15.57
CA ASN A 121 -28.28 -4.34 -15.65
C ASN A 121 -26.88 -4.18 -16.25
N GLN A 122 -26.27 -3.00 -16.15
CA GLN A 122 -24.88 -2.78 -16.58
C GLN A 122 -23.93 -3.09 -15.43
N LYS A 123 -22.80 -3.76 -15.75
CA LYS A 123 -21.78 -4.10 -14.76
C LYS A 123 -21.15 -2.84 -14.16
N VAL A 124 -21.05 -2.82 -12.83
CA VAL A 124 -20.45 -1.73 -12.07
C VAL A 124 -19.14 -2.20 -11.45
N SER A 125 -18.05 -1.56 -11.86
CA SER A 125 -16.73 -1.78 -11.28
C SER A 125 -16.56 -0.98 -9.99
N LEU A 126 -15.85 -1.57 -9.03
CA LEU A 126 -15.41 -0.88 -7.81
C LEU A 126 -13.96 -0.45 -7.97
N SER A 127 -13.62 0.75 -7.50
CA SER A 127 -12.24 1.18 -7.32
C SER A 127 -11.75 0.80 -5.92
N GLU A 128 -10.46 0.47 -5.81
CA GLU A 128 -9.80 0.12 -4.55
C GLU A 128 -9.56 1.33 -3.63
N SER A 129 -9.92 2.53 -4.07
CA SER A 129 -9.66 3.83 -3.45
C SER A 129 -10.42 4.11 -2.14
N GLY A 130 -10.99 3.09 -1.50
CA GLY A 130 -11.72 3.27 -0.27
C GLY A 130 -10.86 3.14 0.99
N PHE A 131 -11.45 3.41 2.15
CA PHE A 131 -10.78 3.40 3.45
C PHE A 131 -11.20 2.18 4.27
N LEU A 132 -10.28 1.64 5.06
CA LEU A 132 -10.59 0.67 6.12
C LEU A 132 -10.56 1.42 7.45
N ASN A 133 -11.71 1.50 8.11
CA ASN A 133 -11.83 2.06 9.45
C ASN A 133 -11.94 0.91 10.44
N LEU A 134 -11.01 0.88 11.40
CA LEU A 134 -11.07 -0.03 12.54
C LEU A 134 -11.51 0.76 13.77
N GLY A 135 -12.49 0.22 14.49
CA GLY A 135 -13.06 0.89 15.66
C GLY A 135 -13.56 -0.14 16.67
N GLY A 136 -14.29 0.34 17.68
CA GLY A 136 -14.90 -0.55 18.65
C GLY A 136 -16.25 -0.08 19.11
N GLU A 137 -17.08 -1.02 19.54
CA GLU A 137 -18.39 -0.77 20.15
C GLU A 137 -18.32 -1.09 21.64
N PHE A 138 -18.82 -0.16 22.46
CA PHE A 138 -18.92 -0.33 23.90
C PHE A 138 -20.18 -1.10 24.28
N LYS A 139 -20.10 -1.86 25.37
CA LYS A 139 -21.25 -2.55 25.94
C LYS A 139 -22.29 -1.53 26.40
N LYS A 140 -23.58 -1.78 26.13
CA LYS A 140 -24.68 -0.81 26.33
C LYS A 140 -24.87 -0.30 27.78
N ASP A 141 -24.20 -0.91 28.77
CA ASP A 141 -24.35 -0.59 30.19
C ASP A 141 -23.00 -0.42 30.94
N SER A 142 -21.89 -0.15 30.22
CA SER A 142 -20.56 0.04 30.82
C SER A 142 -19.91 1.33 30.37
N ASN A 143 -19.43 2.14 31.32
CA ASN A 143 -18.70 3.38 31.03
C ASN A 143 -17.24 3.16 30.60
N THR A 144 -16.74 1.92 30.55
CA THR A 144 -15.29 1.67 30.42
C THR A 144 -14.87 0.46 29.58
N GLU A 145 -15.78 -0.46 29.17
CA GLU A 145 -15.37 -1.70 28.48
C GLU A 145 -15.87 -1.76 27.02
N LEU A 146 -14.91 -1.86 26.09
CA LEU A 146 -15.14 -2.23 24.69
C LEU A 146 -15.61 -3.69 24.62
N GLU A 147 -16.72 -3.95 23.92
CA GLU A 147 -17.28 -5.29 23.78
C GLU A 147 -16.90 -5.95 22.45
N TYR A 148 -16.78 -5.16 21.37
CA TYR A 148 -16.46 -5.66 20.03
C TYR A 148 -15.46 -4.74 19.32
N GLN A 149 -14.56 -5.35 18.56
CA GLN A 149 -13.81 -4.65 17.51
C GLN A 149 -14.65 -4.65 16.23
N THR A 150 -14.73 -3.52 15.56
CA THR A 150 -15.46 -3.35 14.30
C THR A 150 -14.50 -3.01 13.18
N ALA A 151 -14.86 -3.43 11.97
CA ALA A 151 -14.19 -2.99 10.76
C ALA A 151 -15.22 -2.56 9.72
N ASN A 152 -15.02 -1.36 9.19
CA ASN A 152 -15.78 -0.80 8.09
C ASN A 152 -14.85 -0.62 6.88
N ARG A 153 -15.24 -1.19 5.73
CA ARG A 153 -14.53 -1.00 4.47
C ARG A 153 -15.42 -0.24 3.50
N GLN A 154 -14.98 0.94 3.11
CA GLN A 154 -15.55 1.67 1.98
C GLN A 154 -14.91 1.16 0.68
N SER A 155 -15.72 1.02 -0.36
CA SER A 155 -15.31 0.90 -1.76
C SER A 155 -16.14 1.88 -2.58
N ILE A 156 -15.62 2.39 -3.69
CA ILE A 156 -16.30 3.41 -4.49
C ILE A 156 -16.59 2.86 -5.88
N THR A 157 -17.77 3.16 -6.44
CA THR A 157 -18.09 2.78 -7.81
C THR A 157 -17.35 3.63 -8.83
N SER A 158 -16.81 3.01 -9.87
CA SER A 158 -16.18 3.72 -10.99
C SER A 158 -17.22 4.28 -11.95
N ASN A 159 -17.33 5.61 -12.02
CA ASN A 159 -18.21 6.33 -12.97
C ASN A 159 -19.69 5.90 -12.94
N ASN A 160 -20.21 5.50 -11.77
CA ASN A 160 -21.60 5.12 -11.59
C ASN A 160 -22.19 5.88 -10.39
N LYS A 161 -23.37 6.48 -10.57
CA LYS A 161 -24.09 7.25 -9.54
C LYS A 161 -25.38 6.58 -9.06
N ASP A 162 -25.67 5.40 -9.60
CA ASP A 162 -26.90 4.70 -9.34
C ASP A 162 -26.84 4.04 -7.96
N VAL A 163 -27.75 4.46 -7.09
CA VAL A 163 -27.88 3.89 -5.74
C VAL A 163 -28.67 2.58 -5.75
N LYS A 164 -29.31 2.22 -6.86
CA LYS A 164 -30.04 0.94 -7.03
C LYS A 164 -29.14 -0.11 -7.63
N LEU A 165 -28.08 -0.46 -6.89
CA LEU A 165 -27.21 -1.55 -7.28
C LEU A 165 -27.79 -2.89 -6.79
N LYS A 166 -27.48 -3.98 -7.50
CA LYS A 166 -27.77 -5.35 -7.08
C LYS A 166 -26.60 -6.26 -7.42
N GLY A 167 -26.49 -7.38 -6.72
CA GLY A 167 -25.43 -8.37 -6.96
C GLY A 167 -24.59 -8.63 -5.73
N THR A 168 -23.34 -9.04 -5.96
CA THR A 168 -22.43 -9.48 -4.90
C THR A 168 -21.07 -8.81 -4.99
N VAL A 169 -20.39 -8.76 -3.85
CA VAL A 169 -18.98 -8.36 -3.75
C VAL A 169 -18.26 -9.42 -2.92
N VAL A 170 -17.13 -9.91 -3.42
CA VAL A 170 -16.25 -10.84 -2.70
C VAL A 170 -15.18 -10.04 -2.00
N TYR A 171 -15.02 -10.28 -0.69
CA TYR A 171 -13.99 -9.67 0.14
C TYR A 171 -13.02 -10.73 0.65
N GLU A 172 -11.75 -10.33 0.83
CA GLU A 172 -10.73 -11.10 1.55
C GLU A 172 -10.38 -10.34 2.85
N LEU A 173 -10.61 -10.98 3.98
CA LEU A 173 -10.12 -10.58 5.28
C LEU A 173 -8.84 -11.36 5.58
N SER A 174 -7.76 -10.69 5.96
CA SER A 174 -6.49 -11.33 6.28
C SER A 174 -5.82 -10.73 7.52
N PHE A 175 -5.06 -11.55 8.26
CA PHE A 175 -4.36 -11.12 9.48
C PHE A 175 -2.84 -11.13 9.35
N LEU A 176 -2.21 -10.04 9.80
CA LEU A 176 -0.76 -9.89 9.87
C LEU A 176 -0.20 -10.84 10.92
N THR A 177 0.46 -11.88 10.45
CA THR A 177 0.89 -13.03 11.28
C THR A 177 2.40 -13.16 11.32
N ASP A 178 3.11 -12.63 10.33
CA ASP A 178 4.57 -12.71 10.23
C ASP A 178 5.12 -11.59 9.32
N TYR A 179 6.44 -11.52 9.17
CA TYR A 179 7.14 -10.70 8.18
C TYR A 179 8.16 -11.55 7.41
N SER A 180 8.21 -11.37 6.09
CA SER A 180 9.40 -11.76 5.33
C SER A 180 10.50 -10.76 5.66
N THR A 181 11.68 -11.20 6.08
CA THR A 181 12.80 -10.30 6.38
C THR A 181 14.08 -10.82 5.74
N LEU A 182 14.87 -9.92 5.14
CA LEU A 182 16.18 -10.22 4.58
C LEU A 182 17.16 -9.12 5.01
N THR A 183 18.24 -9.51 5.68
CA THR A 183 19.36 -8.61 5.98
C THR A 183 20.40 -8.74 4.87
N LEU A 184 20.75 -7.62 4.25
CA LEU A 184 21.58 -7.55 3.04
C LEU A 184 22.60 -6.43 3.16
N ASP A 185 23.58 -6.43 2.26
CA ASP A 185 24.56 -5.37 2.10
C ASP A 185 24.88 -5.16 0.60
N LYS A 186 25.75 -4.20 0.29
CA LYS A 186 26.17 -3.90 -1.09
C LYS A 186 26.86 -5.06 -1.81
N THR A 187 27.45 -6.01 -1.10
CA THR A 187 28.10 -7.18 -1.71
C THR A 187 27.09 -8.18 -2.28
N LYS A 188 25.81 -8.05 -1.92
CA LYS A 188 24.72 -8.91 -2.42
C LYS A 188 24.13 -8.46 -3.76
N VAL A 189 24.59 -7.35 -4.35
CA VAL A 189 24.13 -6.92 -5.68
C VAL A 189 24.35 -8.05 -6.71
N GLY A 190 23.34 -8.30 -7.55
CA GLY A 190 23.26 -9.41 -8.51
C GLY A 190 22.69 -10.71 -7.93
N SER A 191 22.45 -10.81 -6.62
CA SER A 191 21.86 -12.01 -6.02
C SER A 191 20.34 -12.10 -6.22
N ILE A 192 19.83 -13.34 -6.23
CA ILE A 192 18.38 -13.60 -6.24
C ILE A 192 17.88 -13.74 -4.80
N LEU A 193 16.88 -12.94 -4.48
CA LEU A 193 16.20 -12.84 -3.20
C LEU A 193 14.79 -13.43 -3.33
N ASP A 194 14.34 -14.16 -2.31
CA ASP A 194 12.94 -14.56 -2.17
C ASP A 194 12.31 -13.71 -1.06
N ILE A 195 11.36 -12.85 -1.46
CA ILE A 195 10.59 -12.04 -0.52
C ILE A 195 9.13 -12.43 -0.70
N ASN A 196 8.59 -13.07 0.34
CA ASN A 196 7.19 -13.50 0.37
C ASN A 196 6.76 -14.38 -0.82
N GLY A 197 7.64 -15.26 -1.30
CA GLY A 197 7.38 -16.17 -2.42
C GLY A 197 7.60 -15.55 -3.81
N ILE A 198 7.97 -14.26 -3.87
CA ILE A 198 8.31 -13.58 -5.11
C ILE A 198 9.83 -13.47 -5.22
N LYS A 199 10.38 -13.89 -6.37
CA LYS A 199 11.81 -13.83 -6.65
C LYS A 199 12.18 -12.47 -7.25
N TYR A 200 13.16 -11.83 -6.64
CA TYR A 200 13.76 -10.57 -7.08
C TYR A 200 15.26 -10.73 -7.28
N GLU A 201 15.83 -10.09 -8.28
CA GLU A 201 17.25 -9.80 -8.32
C GLU A 201 17.50 -8.49 -7.56
N LEU A 202 18.49 -8.45 -6.66
CA LEU A 202 19.03 -7.20 -6.14
C LEU A 202 19.84 -6.52 -7.25
N PHE A 203 19.16 -5.77 -8.09
CA PHE A 203 19.70 -5.25 -9.33
C PHE A 203 20.78 -4.19 -9.11
N GLU A 204 20.51 -3.22 -8.23
CA GLU A 204 21.44 -2.13 -7.97
C GLU A 204 21.18 -1.51 -6.59
N ILE A 205 22.24 -0.94 -6.00
CA ILE A 205 22.14 0.01 -4.90
C ILE A 205 22.79 1.32 -5.36
N TYR A 206 21.96 2.36 -5.53
CA TYR A 206 22.39 3.66 -6.04
C TYR A 206 22.06 4.74 -5.00
N ASN A 207 23.09 5.33 -4.38
CA ASN A 207 22.96 6.27 -3.26
C ASN A 207 22.11 5.71 -2.09
N ASN A 208 20.92 6.27 -1.92
CA ASN A 208 19.91 5.91 -0.91
C ASN A 208 18.83 4.98 -1.46
N LYS A 209 18.98 4.45 -2.69
CA LYS A 209 17.97 3.65 -3.38
C LYS A 209 18.40 2.19 -3.47
N VAL A 210 17.50 1.27 -3.13
CA VAL A 210 17.59 -0.17 -3.43
C VAL A 210 16.71 -0.46 -4.63
N ILE A 211 17.30 -1.01 -5.70
CA ILE A 211 16.58 -1.37 -6.91
C ILE A 211 16.47 -2.89 -6.95
N LEU A 212 15.23 -3.37 -6.97
CA LEU A 212 14.89 -4.79 -7.13
C LEU A 212 14.28 -5.01 -8.51
N LYS A 213 14.69 -6.08 -9.18
CA LYS A 213 14.11 -6.51 -10.46
C LYS A 213 13.36 -7.81 -10.26
N LYS A 214 12.05 -7.82 -10.49
CA LYS A 214 11.23 -9.03 -10.45
C LYS A 214 11.73 -10.01 -11.52
N GLN A 215 11.79 -11.30 -11.19
CA GLN A 215 12.08 -12.34 -12.18
C GLN A 215 10.94 -12.54 -13.19
N ILE A 216 9.71 -12.19 -12.79
CA ILE A 216 8.51 -12.28 -13.63
C ILE A 216 7.75 -10.96 -13.53
N LYS A 217 7.34 -10.38 -14.67
CA LYS A 217 6.47 -9.19 -14.70
C LYS A 217 5.16 -9.52 -13.99
N SER A 218 4.75 -8.65 -13.08
CA SER A 218 3.57 -8.91 -12.26
C SER A 218 2.94 -7.62 -11.77
N ASN A 219 1.61 -7.62 -11.73
CA ASN A 219 0.78 -6.60 -11.10
C ASN A 219 0.66 -6.77 -9.58
N LEU A 220 1.35 -7.75 -8.97
CA LEU A 220 1.33 -7.94 -7.53
C LEU A 220 1.80 -6.66 -6.82
N GLU A 221 0.96 -6.23 -5.88
CA GLU A 221 1.20 -5.09 -4.99
C GLU A 221 2.55 -5.27 -4.30
N ASN A 222 3.40 -4.25 -4.38
CA ASN A 222 4.71 -4.29 -3.76
C ASN A 222 4.67 -3.61 -2.40
N ASN A 223 4.65 -4.41 -1.33
CA ASN A 223 4.63 -3.92 0.05
C ASN A 223 5.99 -4.03 0.75
N ILE A 224 7.07 -4.21 -0.03
CA ILE A 224 8.43 -4.27 0.49
C ILE A 224 8.81 -2.91 1.08
N LYS A 225 9.31 -2.95 2.31
CA LYS A 225 9.81 -1.83 3.09
C LYS A 225 11.32 -1.97 3.30
N LEU A 226 11.95 -0.85 3.64
CA LEU A 226 13.39 -0.73 3.83
C LEU A 226 13.74 -0.20 5.22
N LEU A 227 14.71 -0.85 5.87
CA LEU A 227 15.44 -0.33 7.02
C LEU A 227 16.91 -0.15 6.63
N ILE A 228 17.51 0.98 6.97
CA ILE A 228 18.93 1.27 6.73
C ILE A 228 19.63 1.35 8.07
N LEU A 229 20.71 0.59 8.23
CA LEU A 229 21.52 0.57 9.45
C LEU A 229 22.84 1.28 9.23
N ASN A 230 23.27 2.05 10.23
CA ASN A 230 24.62 2.61 10.25
C ASN A 230 25.65 1.55 10.70
N LYS A 231 26.94 1.94 10.72
CA LYS A 231 28.05 1.06 11.15
C LYS A 231 27.92 0.50 12.57
N LYS A 232 27.15 1.19 13.44
CA LYS A 232 26.87 0.78 14.82
C LYS A 232 25.60 -0.07 14.94
N LYS A 233 25.00 -0.48 13.82
CA LYS A 233 23.71 -1.19 13.75
C LYS A 233 22.53 -0.40 14.32
N GLU A 234 22.62 0.93 14.27
CA GLU A 234 21.53 1.83 14.63
C GLU A 234 20.71 2.16 13.37
N LEU A 235 19.39 2.27 13.54
CA LEU A 235 18.46 2.56 12.46
C LEU A 235 18.51 4.03 12.08
N LEU A 236 18.64 4.30 10.78
CA LEU A 236 18.51 5.64 10.20
C LEU A 236 17.03 5.96 9.95
N VAL A 237 16.55 7.10 10.43
CA VAL A 237 15.15 7.51 10.29
C VAL A 237 15.02 9.00 9.96
N TYR A 238 13.87 9.37 9.39
CA TYR A 238 13.54 10.77 9.10
C TYR A 238 13.14 11.55 10.35
N ASP A 239 12.42 10.89 11.26
CA ASP A 239 11.94 11.46 12.52
C ASP A 239 11.95 10.42 13.65
N ASP A 240 11.76 10.84 14.91
CA ASP A 240 11.87 9.94 16.07
C ASP A 240 10.71 8.93 16.18
N ASN A 241 9.57 9.24 15.56
CA ASN A 241 8.37 8.38 15.53
C ASN A 241 8.40 7.38 14.36
N SER A 242 9.25 7.63 13.35
CA SER A 242 9.41 6.75 12.20
C SER A 242 9.86 5.34 12.61
N GLN A 243 9.11 4.35 12.14
CA GLN A 243 9.40 2.93 12.36
C GLN A 243 10.20 2.28 11.23
N ASN A 244 10.45 3.02 10.14
CA ASN A 244 11.21 2.53 9.00
C ASN A 244 12.12 3.62 8.41
N SER A 245 12.99 3.22 7.48
CA SER A 245 13.94 4.11 6.81
C SER A 245 13.51 4.48 5.39
N MET A 246 12.34 4.04 4.94
CA MET A 246 11.85 4.24 3.57
C MET A 246 11.02 5.51 3.49
N ILE A 247 11.31 6.34 2.51
CA ILE A 247 10.56 7.57 2.23
C ILE A 247 9.62 7.36 1.07
N TYR A 248 10.06 6.59 0.08
CA TYR A 248 9.31 6.38 -1.14
C TYR A 248 9.55 4.98 -1.70
N SER A 249 8.54 4.43 -2.36
CA SER A 249 8.60 3.19 -3.11
C SER A 249 7.88 3.36 -4.43
N MET A 250 8.49 2.87 -5.51
CA MET A 250 7.90 2.88 -6.84
C MET A 250 8.04 1.52 -7.51
N ALA A 251 6.92 0.99 -7.98
CA ALA A 251 6.92 -0.09 -8.95
C ALA A 251 6.83 0.51 -10.35
N CYS A 252 7.68 0.07 -11.29
CA CYS A 252 7.68 0.62 -12.64
C CYS A 252 8.04 -0.40 -13.73
N GLY A 253 7.62 -0.09 -14.95
CA GLY A 253 7.91 -0.87 -16.14
C GLY A 253 9.37 -0.75 -16.57
N GLN A 254 9.81 -1.72 -17.37
CA GLN A 254 11.20 -1.83 -17.82
C GLN A 254 11.68 -0.58 -18.58
N LYS A 255 10.93 -0.15 -19.61
CA LYS A 255 11.32 0.98 -20.46
C LYS A 255 11.45 2.28 -19.67
N TYR A 256 10.49 2.56 -18.78
CA TYR A 256 10.55 3.75 -17.93
C TYR A 256 11.79 3.72 -17.03
N PHE A 257 12.02 2.60 -16.32
CA PHE A 257 13.20 2.46 -15.46
C PHE A 257 14.52 2.64 -16.23
N GLU A 258 14.67 1.94 -17.36
CA GLU A 258 15.89 1.99 -18.16
C GLU A 258 16.13 3.39 -18.75
N PHE A 259 15.07 4.14 -19.07
CA PHE A 259 15.20 5.51 -19.52
C PHE A 259 15.66 6.43 -18.38
N ILE A 260 14.97 6.42 -17.24
CA ILE A 260 15.26 7.35 -16.14
C ILE A 260 16.58 7.04 -15.44
N SER A 261 17.08 5.81 -15.53
CA SER A 261 18.35 5.42 -14.92
C SER A 261 19.57 5.82 -15.74
N LYS A 262 19.42 6.00 -17.06
CA LYS A 262 20.52 6.32 -17.98
C LYS A 262 20.62 7.80 -18.33
N ASN A 263 19.55 8.58 -18.12
CA ASN A 263 19.46 9.96 -18.57
C ASN A 263 19.25 10.89 -17.38
N LYS A 264 20.21 11.79 -17.11
CA LYS A 264 20.18 12.66 -15.92
C LYS A 264 19.53 14.04 -16.15
N ASP A 265 19.52 14.52 -17.40
CA ASP A 265 19.13 15.89 -17.76
C ASP A 265 18.33 15.94 -19.07
N TYR A 266 17.27 15.14 -19.20
CA TYR A 266 16.40 15.12 -20.38
C TYR A 266 15.26 16.14 -20.28
N THR A 267 14.82 16.66 -21.42
CA THR A 267 13.66 17.56 -21.49
C THR A 267 12.34 16.77 -21.49
N PHE A 268 11.22 17.47 -21.27
CA PHE A 268 9.90 16.86 -21.40
C PHE A 268 9.62 16.32 -22.81
N GLU A 269 10.12 17.01 -23.84
CA GLU A 269 10.00 16.55 -25.23
C GLU A 269 10.83 15.29 -25.49
N ASP A 270 12.01 15.17 -24.88
CA ASP A 270 12.80 13.93 -24.95
C ASP A 270 12.09 12.79 -24.23
N PHE A 271 11.50 13.05 -23.08
CA PHE A 271 10.70 12.08 -22.34
C PHE A 271 9.50 11.59 -23.16
N LYS A 272 8.75 12.51 -23.81
CA LYS A 272 7.63 12.19 -24.72
C LYS A 272 8.05 11.40 -25.96
N LYS A 273 9.26 11.65 -26.50
CA LYS A 273 9.78 10.91 -27.65
C LYS A 273 10.12 9.45 -27.34
N HIS A 274 10.52 9.16 -26.10
CA HIS A 274 11.02 7.84 -25.72
C HIS A 274 10.00 6.99 -24.95
N LEU A 275 9.01 7.62 -24.32
CA LEU A 275 8.03 6.94 -23.47
C LEU A 275 6.62 7.24 -23.95
N THR A 276 5.78 6.20 -23.95
CA THR A 276 4.34 6.32 -24.14
C THR A 276 3.63 6.40 -22.80
N PHE A 277 2.36 6.82 -22.81
CA PHE A 277 1.54 6.83 -21.59
C PHE A 277 1.50 5.45 -20.91
N ASP A 278 1.39 4.39 -21.70
CA ASP A 278 1.34 3.02 -21.18
C ASP A 278 2.67 2.59 -20.54
N ASP A 279 3.81 3.09 -21.03
CA ASP A 279 5.12 2.79 -20.44
C ASP A 279 5.27 3.35 -19.01
N ILE A 280 4.58 4.46 -18.70
CA ILE A 280 4.67 5.14 -17.40
C ILE A 280 3.51 4.82 -16.44
N THR A 281 2.39 4.29 -16.96
CA THR A 281 1.21 3.89 -16.17
C THR A 281 0.98 2.39 -16.11
N THR A 282 1.89 1.58 -16.68
CA THR A 282 1.74 0.12 -16.65
C THR A 282 1.57 -0.40 -15.21
N THR A 283 0.62 -1.31 -15.04
CA THR A 283 0.39 -2.05 -13.79
C THR A 283 1.35 -3.22 -13.68
N GLU A 284 1.87 -3.73 -14.80
CA GLU A 284 2.88 -4.79 -14.84
C GLU A 284 4.27 -4.20 -14.64
N SER A 285 4.66 -4.09 -13.38
CA SER A 285 5.99 -3.64 -12.99
C SER A 285 7.02 -4.76 -13.15
N LEU A 286 8.24 -4.36 -13.57
CA LEU A 286 9.42 -5.23 -13.55
C LEU A 286 10.41 -4.77 -12.48
N TYR A 287 10.52 -3.47 -12.25
CA TYR A 287 11.42 -2.90 -11.27
C TYR A 287 10.66 -2.33 -10.08
N VAL A 288 11.29 -2.42 -8.93
CA VAL A 288 10.88 -1.82 -7.66
C VAL A 288 12.04 -0.97 -7.18
N ILE A 289 11.79 0.32 -6.96
CA ILE A 289 12.77 1.27 -6.44
C ILE A 289 12.33 1.63 -5.03
N LEU A 290 13.14 1.29 -4.03
CA LEU A 290 12.93 1.62 -2.63
C LEU A 290 13.89 2.73 -2.27
N GLU A 291 13.36 3.90 -1.97
CA GLU A 291 14.15 5.07 -1.61
C GLU A 291 14.17 5.27 -0.10
N GLY A 292 15.37 5.26 0.47
CA GLY A 292 15.62 5.45 1.88
C GLY A 292 15.94 6.89 2.28
N VAL A 293 15.90 7.13 3.59
CA VAL A 293 16.20 8.43 4.21
C VAL A 293 17.64 8.90 3.95
N GLY A 294 18.58 7.97 3.80
CA GLY A 294 20.01 8.25 3.66
C GLY A 294 20.73 7.15 2.89
N ASP A 295 22.03 7.35 2.66
CA ASP A 295 22.83 6.44 1.86
C ASP A 295 22.95 5.06 2.49
N ILE A 296 22.98 4.03 1.63
CA ILE A 296 23.13 2.64 2.06
C ILE A 296 24.63 2.33 2.07
N GLU A 297 25.29 2.62 3.20
CA GLU A 297 26.72 2.37 3.34
C GLU A 297 27.06 0.95 3.83
N ASN A 298 26.14 0.33 4.58
CA ASN A 298 26.38 -0.95 5.28
C ASN A 298 25.19 -1.90 5.09
N GLU A 299 24.81 -2.61 6.15
CA GLU A 299 23.65 -3.49 6.20
C GLU A 299 22.35 -2.70 6.03
N PHE A 300 21.41 -3.28 5.31
CA PHE A 300 20.03 -2.85 5.21
C PHE A 300 19.10 -4.06 5.30
N ILE A 301 17.85 -3.83 5.70
CA ILE A 301 16.85 -4.88 5.84
C ILE A 301 15.71 -4.59 4.89
N LEU A 302 15.43 -5.56 4.02
CA LEU A 302 14.19 -5.59 3.25
C LEU A 302 13.18 -6.42 4.03
N TYR A 303 11.96 -5.92 4.13
CA TYR A 303 10.90 -6.67 4.79
C TYR A 303 9.52 -6.42 4.21
N GLU A 304 8.65 -7.42 4.31
CA GLU A 304 7.28 -7.36 3.81
C GLU A 304 6.33 -8.04 4.79
N PRO A 305 5.18 -7.43 5.15
CA PRO A 305 4.19 -8.06 6.01
C PRO A 305 3.57 -9.30 5.36
N LYS A 306 3.47 -10.39 6.12
CA LYS A 306 2.81 -11.64 5.71
C LYS A 306 1.44 -11.78 6.35
N TYR A 307 0.43 -11.88 5.49
CA TYR A 307 -0.96 -12.10 5.88
C TYR A 307 -1.38 -13.54 5.55
N GLN A 308 -1.09 -14.48 6.44
CA GLN A 308 -1.21 -15.92 6.14
C GLN A 308 -2.59 -16.50 6.46
N ILE A 309 -3.28 -15.98 7.48
CA ILE A 309 -4.64 -16.41 7.81
C ILE A 309 -5.59 -15.51 7.03
N LYS A 310 -6.32 -16.13 6.11
CA LYS A 310 -7.13 -15.47 5.10
C LYS A 310 -8.52 -16.08 5.05
N LYS A 311 -9.52 -15.25 4.87
CA LYS A 311 -10.90 -15.65 4.64
C LYS A 311 -11.48 -14.85 3.49
N GLU A 312 -11.80 -15.55 2.41
CA GLU A 312 -12.67 -15.00 1.38
C GLU A 312 -14.14 -15.27 1.73
N PHE A 313 -15.00 -14.27 1.50
CA PHE A 313 -16.43 -14.38 1.70
C PHE A 313 -17.17 -13.45 0.73
N GLU A 314 -18.30 -13.95 0.23
CA GLU A 314 -19.17 -13.20 -0.67
C GLU A 314 -20.30 -12.53 0.11
N LEU A 315 -20.53 -11.24 -0.13
CA LEU A 315 -21.67 -10.50 0.40
C LEU A 315 -22.62 -10.11 -0.70
N LYS A 316 -23.90 -10.43 -0.49
CA LYS A 316 -24.98 -9.94 -1.33
C LYS A 316 -25.44 -8.58 -0.85
N LEU A 317 -25.58 -7.66 -1.78
CA LEU A 317 -26.16 -6.36 -1.51
C LEU A 317 -27.63 -6.52 -1.17
N LYS A 318 -28.04 -6.07 0.03
CA LYS A 318 -29.45 -6.14 0.43
C LYS A 318 -30.25 -5.20 -0.46
N SER A 319 -31.30 -5.72 -1.10
CA SER A 319 -32.25 -4.89 -1.84
C SER A 319 -33.00 -4.02 -0.84
N ASN A 320 -32.91 -2.69 -1.00
CA ASN A 320 -33.77 -1.74 -0.30
C ASN A 320 -35.19 -1.77 -0.89
#